data_AF-A0A538U0Y9-F1
#
_entry.id   AF-A0A538U0Y9-F1
#
_cell.length_a   1.000
_cell.length_b   1.000
_cell.length_c   1.000
_cell.angle_alpha   90.00
_cell.angle_beta   90.00
_cell.angle_gamma   90.00
#
_symmetry.space_group_name_H-M   'P 1'
#
loop_
_entity.id
_entity.type
_entity.pdbx_description
1 polymer ?
#
loop_
_entity_poly.entity_id
_entity_poly.type
_entity_poly.pdbx_seq_one_letter_code
_entity_poly.pdbx_strand_id
1 'polypeptide(L)'
;MIASPARGAGGFGTPVVITGFDTGEPGIDVAPDGTIYVNTPAGLLSNGPDSPSFVFRSDDGGATWTLTPLGARADLPGGGDSDISTDPATGTLYMTDLWLGSATVSRSTDRGATWQANPLQGVVVQDRQWVASAGG
;
A
#
# COMPACT_ATOMS: atom_id res chain seq x y z
N MET A 1 36.27 22.39 -20.60
CA MET A 1 35.68 21.46 -19.61
C MET A 1 35.04 20.33 -20.38
N ILE A 2 35.39 19.08 -20.06
CA ILE A 2 34.89 17.89 -20.75
C ILE A 2 33.65 17.44 -19.97
N ALA A 3 32.50 17.36 -20.63
CA ALA A 3 31.27 16.88 -19.99
C ALA A 3 31.44 15.42 -19.55
N SER A 4 31.01 15.11 -18.33
CA SER A 4 30.93 13.73 -17.85
C SER A 4 30.03 12.89 -18.76
N PRO A 5 30.33 11.60 -18.98
CA PRO A 5 29.48 10.75 -19.80
C PRO A 5 28.11 10.61 -19.14
N ALA A 6 27.06 10.56 -19.95
CA ALA A 6 25.71 10.24 -19.50
C ALA A 6 25.72 8.89 -18.76
N ARG A 7 25.14 8.83 -17.56
CA ARG A 7 24.81 7.56 -16.90
C ARG A 7 24.03 6.71 -17.91
N GLY A 8 24.51 5.50 -18.19
CA GLY A 8 23.87 4.59 -19.13
C GLY A 8 22.38 4.44 -18.82
N ALA A 9 21.54 4.40 -19.87
CA ALA A 9 20.11 4.20 -19.72
C ALA A 9 19.86 2.89 -18.95
N GLY A 10 19.23 2.97 -17.78
CA GLY A 10 18.82 1.79 -17.02
C GLY A 10 17.87 0.94 -17.87
N GLY A 11 18.12 -0.37 -17.91
CA GLY A 11 17.18 -1.33 -18.52
C GLY A 11 16.15 -1.80 -17.51
N PHE A 12 15.04 -2.36 -18.00
CA PHE A 12 14.09 -3.06 -17.15
C PHE A 12 14.66 -4.43 -16.73
N GLY A 13 14.48 -4.79 -15.46
CA GLY A 13 14.79 -6.13 -14.96
C GLY A 13 13.76 -7.16 -15.45
N THR A 14 13.97 -8.42 -15.03
CA THR A 14 12.94 -9.46 -15.22
C THR A 14 11.74 -9.14 -14.33
N PRO A 15 10.49 -9.22 -14.83
CA PRO A 15 9.30 -9.04 -14.00
C PRO A 15 9.28 -10.03 -12.84
N VAL A 16 8.92 -9.55 -11.65
CA VAL A 16 8.71 -10.36 -10.45
C VAL A 16 7.23 -10.40 -10.13
N VAL A 17 6.69 -11.60 -9.88
CA VAL A 17 5.31 -11.77 -9.43
C VAL A 17 5.26 -11.56 -7.92
N ILE A 18 4.46 -10.59 -7.47
CA ILE A 18 4.29 -10.28 -6.03
C ILE A 18 3.44 -11.33 -5.33
N THR A 19 2.34 -11.74 -5.96
CA THR A 19 1.36 -12.68 -5.41
C THR A 19 0.65 -13.45 -6.52
N GLY A 20 0.13 -14.63 -6.19
CA GLY A 20 -0.79 -15.39 -7.04
C GLY A 20 -2.27 -15.05 -6.82
N PHE A 21 -2.58 -14.05 -6.00
CA PHE A 21 -3.95 -13.62 -5.75
C PHE A 21 -4.55 -12.95 -7.00
N ASP A 22 -5.84 -13.19 -7.25
CA ASP A 22 -6.61 -12.50 -8.27
C ASP A 22 -7.07 -11.15 -7.72
N THR A 23 -6.28 -10.11 -7.98
CA THR A 23 -6.46 -8.76 -7.43
C THR A 23 -6.06 -7.72 -8.48
N GLY A 24 -6.50 -6.46 -8.30
CA GLY A 24 -6.33 -5.38 -9.27
C GLY A 24 -5.76 -4.12 -8.65
N GLU A 25 -5.72 -3.04 -9.44
CA GLU A 25 -5.54 -1.65 -8.98
C GLU A 25 -4.39 -1.46 -7.94
N PRO A 26 -3.16 -1.90 -8.25
CA PRO A 26 -2.07 -1.81 -7.28
C PRO A 26 -1.61 -0.37 -7.08
N GLY A 27 -1.47 0.03 -5.82
CA GLY A 27 -0.64 1.18 -5.42
C GLY A 27 0.74 0.72 -5.00
N ILE A 28 1.74 1.62 -5.09
CA ILE A 28 3.12 1.33 -4.71
C ILE A 28 3.75 2.57 -4.08
N ASP A 29 4.50 2.37 -2.99
CA ASP A 29 5.35 3.42 -2.43
C ASP A 29 6.62 2.82 -1.78
N VAL A 30 7.64 3.66 -1.63
CA VAL A 30 8.97 3.26 -1.14
C VAL A 30 9.32 4.07 0.11
N ALA A 31 9.52 3.37 1.21
CA ALA A 31 9.92 3.98 2.47
C ALA A 31 11.38 4.50 2.41
N PRO A 32 11.79 5.41 3.31
CA PRO A 32 13.14 6.00 3.33
C PRO A 32 14.28 5.00 3.49
N ASP A 33 14.01 3.82 4.05
CA ASP A 33 14.99 2.74 4.21
C ASP A 33 15.11 1.83 2.97
N GLY A 34 14.36 2.13 1.91
CA GLY A 34 14.31 1.36 0.67
C GLY A 34 13.30 0.22 0.66
N THR A 35 12.55 0.01 1.77
CA THR A 35 11.47 -0.98 1.80
C THR A 35 10.37 -0.58 0.83
N ILE A 36 9.92 -1.52 0.01
CA ILE A 36 8.86 -1.27 -0.99
C ILE A 36 7.55 -1.87 -0.48
N TYR A 37 6.46 -1.11 -0.59
CA TYR A 37 5.12 -1.57 -0.27
C TYR A 37 4.23 -1.50 -1.48
N VAL A 38 3.43 -2.54 -1.68
CA VAL A 38 2.38 -2.60 -2.71
C VAL A 38 1.07 -2.96 -2.04
N ASN A 39 0.03 -2.15 -2.23
CA ASN A 39 -1.32 -2.48 -1.81
C ASN A 39 -2.15 -2.96 -3.00
N THR A 40 -3.15 -3.79 -2.73
CA THR A 40 -4.12 -4.22 -3.76
C THR A 40 -5.51 -4.43 -3.15
N PRO A 41 -6.60 -3.96 -3.78
CA PRO A 41 -7.96 -4.25 -3.32
C PRO A 41 -8.28 -5.74 -3.33
N ALA A 42 -8.82 -6.24 -2.23
CA ALA A 42 -9.25 -7.63 -2.14
C ALA A 42 -10.56 -7.90 -2.92
N GLY A 43 -11.34 -6.85 -3.19
CA GLY A 43 -12.72 -6.91 -3.67
C GLY A 43 -13.71 -6.84 -2.52
N LEU A 44 -14.78 -6.04 -2.66
CA LEU A 44 -15.84 -5.96 -1.67
C LEU A 44 -16.47 -7.34 -1.43
N LEU A 45 -16.61 -7.72 -0.15
CA LEU A 45 -17.24 -8.98 0.28
C LEU A 45 -16.58 -10.26 -0.31
N SER A 46 -15.34 -10.17 -0.77
CA SER A 46 -14.60 -11.27 -1.40
C SER A 46 -14.08 -12.31 -0.41
N ASN A 47 -13.69 -11.88 0.80
CA ASN A 47 -13.00 -12.68 1.81
C ASN A 47 -13.66 -12.59 3.20
N GLY A 48 -14.91 -12.15 3.26
CA GLY A 48 -15.68 -11.92 4.49
C GLY A 48 -16.41 -10.58 4.49
N PRO A 49 -17.18 -10.23 5.54
CA PRO A 49 -17.88 -8.94 5.62
C PRO A 49 -16.92 -7.75 5.58
N ASP A 50 -15.70 -7.92 6.10
CA ASP A 50 -14.72 -6.84 6.24
C ASP A 50 -13.75 -6.74 5.05
N SER A 51 -13.38 -7.87 4.41
CA SER A 51 -12.59 -7.96 3.16
C SER A 51 -11.49 -6.88 2.95
N PRO A 52 -10.59 -6.63 3.92
CA PRO A 52 -9.60 -5.55 3.78
C PRO A 52 -8.60 -5.84 2.66
N SER A 53 -8.13 -4.77 2.04
CA SER A 53 -7.11 -4.76 1.00
C SER A 53 -5.76 -5.29 1.50
N PHE A 54 -5.03 -5.97 0.61
CA PHE A 54 -3.74 -6.58 0.93
C PHE A 54 -2.62 -5.54 0.89
N VAL A 55 -1.57 -5.78 1.68
CA VAL A 55 -0.32 -5.01 1.61
C VAL A 55 0.85 -5.99 1.59
N PHE A 56 1.62 -5.95 0.52
CA PHE A 56 2.84 -6.71 0.31
C PHE A 56 4.05 -5.84 0.58
N ARG A 57 5.09 -6.43 1.16
CA ARG A 57 6.35 -5.76 1.48
C ARG A 57 7.52 -6.48 0.82
N SER A 58 8.46 -5.71 0.30
CA SER A 58 9.78 -6.20 -0.12
C SER A 58 10.88 -5.47 0.65
N ASP A 59 11.79 -6.24 1.23
CA ASP A 59 12.96 -5.75 1.98
C ASP A 59 14.26 -5.87 1.15
N ASP A 60 14.17 -6.30 -0.11
CA ASP A 60 15.31 -6.67 -0.97
C ASP A 60 15.24 -6.04 -2.38
N GLY A 61 14.63 -4.85 -2.48
CA GLY A 61 14.56 -4.10 -3.73
C GLY A 61 13.58 -4.67 -4.76
N GLY A 62 12.55 -5.39 -4.30
CA GLY A 62 11.49 -5.97 -5.12
C GLY A 62 11.78 -7.38 -5.63
N ALA A 63 12.85 -8.03 -5.17
CA ALA A 63 13.22 -9.38 -5.60
C ALA A 63 12.33 -10.45 -4.95
N THR A 64 11.94 -10.27 -3.70
CA THR A 64 10.97 -11.10 -2.98
C THR A 64 9.94 -10.26 -2.23
N TRP A 65 8.76 -10.85 -2.00
CA TRP A 65 7.61 -10.18 -1.42
C TRP A 65 6.96 -11.02 -0.33
N THR A 66 6.52 -10.35 0.73
CA THR A 66 5.79 -10.97 1.85
C THR A 66 4.47 -10.23 2.07
N LEU A 67 3.37 -10.98 2.18
CA LEU A 67 2.09 -10.43 2.62
C LEU A 67 2.21 -10.00 4.09
N THR A 68 1.93 -8.73 4.37
CA THR A 68 1.89 -8.23 5.75
C THR A 68 0.62 -8.70 6.46
N PRO A 69 0.64 -8.89 7.78
CA PRO A 69 -0.56 -9.23 8.54
C PRO A 69 -1.67 -8.18 8.33
N LEU A 70 -2.93 -8.65 8.22
CA LEU A 70 -4.08 -7.75 8.17
C LEU A 70 -4.22 -6.95 9.48
N GLY A 71 -3.93 -7.59 10.63
CA GLY A 71 -3.97 -6.94 11.94
C GLY A 71 -5.34 -6.34 12.24
N ALA A 72 -5.37 -5.16 12.87
CA ALA A 72 -6.62 -4.45 13.19
C ALA A 72 -7.46 -4.06 11.96
N ARG A 73 -6.91 -4.13 10.74
CA ARG A 73 -7.68 -3.91 9.50
C ARG A 73 -8.61 -5.08 9.19
N ALA A 74 -8.35 -6.27 9.73
CA ALA A 74 -9.20 -7.45 9.57
C ALA A 74 -10.60 -7.28 10.16
N ASP A 75 -10.75 -6.37 11.13
CA ASP A 75 -12.00 -6.14 11.86
C ASP A 75 -12.80 -4.93 11.32
N LEU A 76 -12.43 -4.42 10.14
CA LEU A 76 -13.00 -3.21 9.55
C LEU A 76 -13.34 -3.38 8.06
N PRO A 77 -14.40 -2.75 7.57
CA PRO A 77 -14.83 -2.89 6.18
C PRO A 77 -13.86 -2.25 5.18
N GLY A 78 -13.61 -2.93 4.07
CA GLY A 78 -12.71 -2.48 3.01
C GLY A 78 -12.82 -3.36 1.76
N GLY A 79 -11.77 -3.27 0.93
CA GLY A 79 -11.55 -4.12 -0.24
C GLY A 79 -12.05 -3.55 -1.56
N GLY A 80 -12.77 -2.43 -1.56
CA GLY A 80 -13.37 -1.87 -2.78
C GLY A 80 -12.38 -1.17 -3.69
N ASP A 81 -11.43 -0.46 -3.10
CA ASP A 81 -10.31 0.25 -3.71
C ASP A 81 -9.34 0.58 -2.56
N SER A 82 -8.06 0.83 -2.82
CA SER A 82 -7.11 1.18 -1.76
C SER A 82 -5.96 2.02 -2.24
N ASP A 83 -5.40 2.81 -1.32
CA ASP A 83 -4.19 3.61 -1.58
C ASP A 83 -3.24 3.54 -0.38
N ILE A 84 -1.94 3.62 -0.65
CA ILE A 84 -0.88 3.53 0.35
C ILE A 84 0.16 4.64 0.14
N SER A 85 0.64 5.21 1.24
CA SER A 85 1.71 6.19 1.24
C SER A 85 2.61 6.02 2.46
N THR A 86 3.88 6.31 2.30
CA THR A 86 4.92 6.24 3.33
C THR A 86 5.40 7.65 3.66
N ASP A 87 5.45 7.98 4.95
CA ASP A 87 6.01 9.24 5.39
C ASP A 87 7.53 9.26 5.13
N PRO A 88 8.06 10.19 4.31
CA PRO A 88 9.48 10.22 3.97
C PRO A 88 10.37 10.59 5.16
N ALA A 89 9.83 11.17 6.24
CA ALA A 89 10.61 11.50 7.43
C ALA A 89 10.70 10.34 8.42
N THR A 90 9.68 9.48 8.49
CA THR A 90 9.56 8.47 9.56
C THR A 90 9.46 7.04 9.06
N GLY A 91 9.10 6.83 7.78
CA GLY A 91 8.72 5.52 7.23
C GLY A 91 7.37 5.01 7.72
N THR A 92 6.56 5.85 8.39
CA THR A 92 5.20 5.49 8.81
C THR A 92 4.35 5.22 7.58
N LEU A 93 3.66 4.08 7.55
CA LEU A 93 2.71 3.73 6.51
C LEU A 93 1.35 4.34 6.83
N TYR A 94 0.71 4.90 5.82
CA TYR A 94 -0.69 5.26 5.84
C TYR A 94 -1.40 4.54 4.72
N MET A 95 -2.58 4.02 5.01
CA MET A 95 -3.39 3.31 4.03
C MET A 95 -4.85 3.72 4.19
N THR A 96 -5.55 3.76 3.07
CA THR A 96 -6.99 3.95 3.03
C THR A 96 -7.63 2.86 2.16
N ASP A 97 -8.82 2.41 2.55
CA ASP A 97 -9.42 1.19 1.99
C ASP A 97 -10.96 1.33 1.90
N LEU A 98 -11.46 1.39 0.67
CA LEU A 98 -12.83 1.73 0.34
C LEU A 98 -13.82 0.63 0.70
N TRP A 99 -14.97 1.03 1.20
CA TRP A 99 -16.14 0.19 1.36
C TRP A 99 -17.42 0.97 0.99
N LEU A 100 -18.57 0.30 0.98
CA LEU A 100 -19.80 0.86 0.41
C LEU A 100 -20.26 2.20 1.03
N GLY A 101 -19.91 2.48 2.29
CA GLY A 101 -20.33 3.69 3.00
C GLY A 101 -19.24 4.75 3.20
N SER A 102 -17.96 4.38 3.16
CA SER A 102 -16.81 5.26 3.44
C SER A 102 -15.51 4.54 3.03
N ALA A 103 -14.36 4.96 3.53
CA ALA A 103 -13.15 4.14 3.55
C ALA A 103 -12.64 4.05 4.98
N THR A 104 -11.96 2.94 5.29
CA THR A 104 -11.14 2.90 6.50
C THR A 104 -9.87 3.69 6.28
N VAL A 105 -9.34 4.29 7.34
CA VAL A 105 -7.99 4.86 7.35
C VAL A 105 -7.17 4.15 8.40
N SER A 106 -5.95 3.80 8.05
CA SER A 106 -5.05 3.06 8.94
C SER A 106 -3.62 3.55 8.82
N ARG A 107 -2.86 3.35 9.90
CA ARG A 107 -1.43 3.64 9.95
C ARG A 107 -0.65 2.53 10.62
N SER A 108 0.59 2.34 10.19
CA SER A 108 1.55 1.42 10.80
C SER A 108 2.90 2.12 10.98
N THR A 109 3.49 1.99 12.16
CA THR A 109 4.84 2.50 12.47
C THR A 109 5.88 1.39 12.57
N ASP A 110 5.51 0.16 12.21
CA ASP A 110 6.32 -1.05 12.38
C ASP A 110 6.37 -1.90 11.10
N ARG A 111 6.45 -1.23 9.95
CA ARG A 111 6.59 -1.85 8.62
C ARG A 111 5.44 -2.80 8.26
N GLY A 112 4.22 -2.42 8.64
CA GLY A 112 2.99 -3.14 8.35
C GLY A 112 2.73 -4.35 9.25
N ALA A 113 3.54 -4.57 10.30
CA ALA A 113 3.35 -5.69 11.21
C ALA A 113 2.09 -5.51 12.08
N THR A 114 1.84 -4.28 12.55
CA THR A 114 0.61 -3.91 13.25
C THR A 114 0.03 -2.60 12.71
N TRP A 115 -1.28 -2.41 12.91
CA TRP A 115 -2.02 -1.27 12.38
C TRP A 115 -2.88 -0.64 13.47
N GLN A 116 -2.96 0.69 13.45
CA GLN A 116 -4.03 1.44 14.11
C GLN A 116 -5.00 1.88 13.02
N ALA A 117 -6.29 1.58 13.16
CA ALA A 117 -7.26 1.78 12.09
C ALA A 117 -8.57 2.41 12.60
N ASN A 118 -9.24 3.14 11.72
CA ASN A 118 -10.53 3.79 11.96
C ASN A 118 -11.48 3.48 10.79
N PRO A 119 -12.75 3.10 11.04
CA PRO A 119 -13.73 2.77 10.00
C PRO A 119 -14.10 3.90 9.04
N LEU A 120 -13.81 5.16 9.39
CA LEU A 120 -14.30 6.32 8.67
C LEU A 120 -13.17 7.27 8.26
N GLN A 121 -13.03 7.48 6.96
CA GLN A 121 -12.40 8.67 6.40
C GLN A 121 -13.38 9.85 6.51
N GLY A 122 -12.87 11.05 6.78
CA GLY A 122 -13.67 12.18 7.27
C GLY A 122 -14.93 12.52 6.44
N VAL A 123 -14.90 12.31 5.12
CA VAL A 123 -16.08 12.46 4.24
C VAL A 123 -16.65 11.07 3.95
N VAL A 124 -17.93 10.86 4.30
CA VAL A 124 -18.67 9.64 3.96
C VAL A 124 -19.08 9.64 2.48
N VAL A 125 -19.17 8.45 1.87
CA VAL A 125 -19.46 8.23 0.44
C VAL A 125 -18.40 8.85 -0.48
N GLN A 126 -17.39 8.04 -0.84
CA GLN A 126 -16.35 8.41 -1.82
C GLN A 126 -16.13 7.24 -2.80
N ASP A 127 -15.59 7.55 -3.98
CA ASP A 127 -15.30 6.56 -5.04
C ASP A 127 -13.79 6.41 -5.28
N ARG A 128 -12.98 7.33 -4.73
CA ARG A 128 -11.52 7.25 -4.74
C ARG A 128 -10.89 8.01 -3.59
N GLN A 129 -10.44 7.27 -2.60
CA GLN A 129 -9.60 7.74 -1.52
C GLN A 129 -8.15 7.87 -2.02
N TRP A 130 -7.49 8.97 -1.65
CA TRP A 130 -6.05 9.13 -1.82
C TRP A 130 -5.42 9.53 -0.51
N VAL A 131 -4.25 8.97 -0.23
CA VAL A 131 -3.42 9.33 0.91
C VAL A 131 -2.07 9.81 0.40
N ALA A 132 -1.66 10.99 0.85
CA ALA A 132 -0.35 11.55 0.53
C ALA A 132 0.28 12.06 1.82
N SER A 133 1.52 11.65 2.08
CA SER A 133 2.38 12.30 3.07
C SER A 133 3.06 13.52 2.45
N ALA A 134 3.01 14.67 3.12
CA ALA A 134 3.69 15.87 2.67
C ALA A 134 5.22 15.66 2.69
N GLY A 135 5.88 15.84 1.54
CA GLY A 135 7.34 15.77 1.43
C GLY A 135 7.90 14.90 0.30
N GLY A 136 7.05 14.33 -0.56
CA GLY A 136 7.44 13.69 -1.82
C GLY A 136 7.56 14.65 -2.99
#